data_AF-A0A4X2KFG3-F1
#
_entry.id   AF-A0A4X2KFG3-F1
#
_cell.length_a   1.000
_cell.length_b   1.000
_cell.length_c   1.000
_cell.angle_alpha   90.00
_cell.angle_beta   90.00
_cell.angle_gamma   90.00
#
_symmetry.space_group_name_H-M   'P 1'
#
loop_
_entity.id
_entity.type
_entity.pdbx_description
1 polymer ?
#
loop_
_entity_poly.entity_id
_entity_poly.type
_entity_poly.pdbx_seq_one_letter_code
_entity_poly.pdbx_strand_id
1 'polypeptide(L)'
;MAFEDFLPEVGEKGRSQILWVFSFAIPIIFISSHFLLENFTAFVPEHWCWVHFLDNTSALLNVSGNLNFSSLLKLSIPLDSNGKPERCHQFFWPQWQPLGPNVTGQNMSQLEMEPCVDGWVYDQGIFTSSIVTEWDLVCDSQTLKYLSQSILLAGNLVEYLIWGYLSDRRPLSYLMMAVSSTGNTFVQSFPVYCCFLFLFGSSIPGVTLGSLTLIQEWTNSQHRPLVTVIFTLYFSLGHLFLRLVAYGIQEWRELQLVMSVPFFAFFLASWWLPEFAGWLIFQNRYDEVLKVLTKVAKINGVKETTLTIEVLRSTMKIEVPPAETHYTMSDLVHLPILRTRMLCLSFVGLIFYGLSLDLHNLGSNIQTLQVLLGASAFLSRSGALFIMNLCGCRTIAVACLLLAELFIPARAFLPQGKRVGFEERGKWGVGECTIRGSSVAQWIEQRQLGGPVGRALCLESG
;
A
#
# COMPACT_ATOMS: atom_id res chain seq x y z
N MET A 1 -16.07 22.92 17.80
CA MET A 1 -15.37 23.98 17.03
C MET A 1 -16.44 24.94 16.57
N ALA A 2 -16.28 26.25 16.75
CA ALA A 2 -17.25 27.30 16.44
C ALA A 2 -17.77 27.26 14.99
N PHE A 3 -17.00 26.68 14.06
CA PHE A 3 -17.47 26.45 12.70
C PHE A 3 -18.67 25.49 12.63
N GLU A 4 -18.73 24.50 13.53
CA GLU A 4 -19.81 23.51 13.59
C GLU A 4 -21.17 24.16 13.90
N ASP A 5 -21.17 25.27 14.64
CA ASP A 5 -22.40 26.00 15.00
C ASP A 5 -23.06 26.64 13.78
N PHE A 6 -22.32 26.85 12.69
CA PHE A 6 -22.84 27.36 11.43
C PHE A 6 -23.36 26.26 10.50
N LEU A 7 -22.98 24.99 10.68
CA LEU A 7 -23.42 23.90 9.81
C LEU A 7 -24.96 23.72 9.77
N PRO A 8 -25.71 23.86 10.89
CA PRO A 8 -27.17 23.82 10.87
C PRO A 8 -27.80 24.92 10.01
N GLU A 9 -27.26 26.14 10.03
CA GLU A 9 -27.79 27.27 9.23
C GLU A 9 -27.62 27.08 7.72
N VAL A 10 -26.69 26.22 7.32
CA VAL A 10 -26.34 25.96 5.91
C VAL A 10 -26.94 24.63 5.42
N GLY A 11 -27.58 23.86 6.30
CA GLY A 11 -28.14 22.55 6.03
C GLY A 11 -27.14 21.43 6.35
N GLU A 12 -27.22 20.88 7.56
CA GLU A 12 -26.26 19.96 8.18
C GLU A 12 -26.05 18.62 7.43
N LYS A 13 -27.04 18.19 6.64
CA LYS A 13 -27.04 16.97 5.80
C LYS A 13 -27.42 17.26 4.35
N GLY A 14 -27.00 18.41 3.87
CA GLY A 14 -27.31 18.90 2.55
C GLY A 14 -26.64 18.11 1.42
N ARG A 15 -27.15 18.30 0.20
CA ARG A 15 -26.64 17.62 -1.01
C ARG A 15 -25.18 17.96 -1.31
N SER A 16 -24.72 19.15 -0.94
CA SER A 16 -23.33 19.60 -1.17
C SER A 16 -22.31 18.76 -0.39
N GLN A 17 -22.58 18.47 0.88
CA GLN A 17 -21.67 17.70 1.74
C GLN A 17 -21.54 16.26 1.25
N ILE A 18 -22.66 15.64 0.86
CA ILE A 18 -22.66 14.29 0.28
C ILE A 18 -21.84 14.27 -1.01
N LEU A 19 -22.08 15.23 -1.91
CA LEU A 19 -21.34 15.36 -3.16
C LEU A 19 -19.83 15.49 -2.92
N TRP A 20 -19.42 16.30 -1.94
CA TRP A 20 -18.00 16.46 -1.60
C TRP A 20 -17.38 15.20 -1.03
N VAL A 21 -18.06 14.47 -0.14
CA VAL A 21 -17.58 13.18 0.37
C VAL A 21 -17.24 12.24 -0.79
N PHE A 22 -18.14 12.09 -1.76
CA PHE A 22 -17.88 11.26 -2.94
C PHE A 22 -16.82 11.85 -3.88
N SER A 23 -16.83 13.17 -4.09
CA SER A 23 -15.87 13.83 -4.97
C SER A 23 -14.43 13.75 -4.45
N PHE A 24 -14.22 13.81 -3.13
CA PHE A 24 -12.91 13.62 -2.51
C PHE A 24 -12.55 12.15 -2.33
N ALA A 25 -13.54 11.27 -2.25
CA ALA A 25 -13.33 9.84 -2.15
C ALA A 25 -12.70 9.23 -3.41
N ILE A 26 -13.10 9.70 -4.60
CA ILE A 26 -12.61 9.18 -5.88
C ILE A 26 -11.09 9.36 -6.03
N PRO A 27 -10.50 10.56 -5.81
CA PRO A 27 -9.05 10.74 -5.82
C PRO A 27 -8.29 9.78 -4.90
N ILE A 28 -8.84 9.40 -3.74
CA ILE A 28 -8.18 8.49 -2.80
C ILE A 28 -8.00 7.11 -3.41
N ILE A 29 -8.96 6.63 -4.21
CA ILE A 29 -8.82 5.34 -4.91
C ILE A 29 -7.55 5.40 -5.76
N PHE A 30 -7.42 6.42 -6.60
CA PHE A 30 -6.26 6.60 -7.49
C PHE A 30 -4.96 6.81 -6.72
N ILE A 31 -4.97 7.63 -5.65
CA ILE A 31 -3.79 7.86 -4.81
C ILE A 31 -3.33 6.56 -4.15
N SER A 32 -4.27 5.80 -3.57
CA SER A 32 -3.96 4.51 -2.94
C SER A 32 -3.42 3.52 -3.95
N SER A 33 -4.07 3.40 -5.11
CA SER A 33 -3.60 2.53 -6.17
C SER A 33 -2.22 2.93 -6.68
N HIS A 34 -1.95 4.22 -6.87
CA HIS A 34 -0.65 4.69 -7.34
C HIS A 34 0.44 4.57 -6.27
N PHE A 35 0.11 4.73 -4.98
CA PHE A 35 1.05 4.45 -3.90
C PHE A 35 1.50 2.98 -3.90
N LEU A 36 0.57 2.05 -4.19
CA LEU A 36 0.84 0.62 -4.26
C LEU A 36 1.44 0.17 -5.60
N LEU A 37 1.36 1.03 -6.62
CA LEU A 37 1.86 0.74 -7.96
C LEU A 37 3.36 0.45 -7.95
N GLU A 38 4.13 1.12 -7.10
CA GLU A 38 5.56 0.85 -6.92
C GLU A 38 5.86 -0.61 -6.57
N ASN A 39 4.96 -1.31 -5.88
CA ASN A 39 5.16 -2.73 -5.58
C ASN A 39 5.04 -3.60 -6.84
N PHE A 40 4.19 -3.20 -7.79
CA PHE A 40 3.97 -3.90 -9.07
C PHE A 40 5.08 -3.56 -10.06
N THR A 41 5.43 -2.27 -10.18
CA THR A 41 6.49 -1.83 -11.09
C THR A 41 7.85 -2.35 -10.64
N ALA A 42 8.07 -2.52 -9.33
CA ALA A 42 9.26 -3.15 -8.74
C ALA A 42 9.17 -4.67 -8.60
N PHE A 43 8.30 -5.34 -9.34
CA PHE A 43 8.26 -6.80 -9.37
C PHE A 43 9.59 -7.37 -9.88
N VAL A 44 10.07 -8.41 -9.21
CA VAL A 44 11.29 -9.14 -9.59
C VAL A 44 10.85 -10.45 -10.25
N PRO A 45 10.88 -10.55 -11.59
CA PRO A 45 10.61 -11.81 -12.28
C PRO A 45 11.67 -12.87 -11.99
N GLU A 46 11.35 -14.13 -12.27
CA GLU A 46 12.38 -15.17 -12.29
C GLU A 46 13.44 -14.77 -13.32
N HIS A 47 14.71 -14.90 -12.95
CA HIS A 47 15.84 -14.44 -13.76
C HIS A 47 17.03 -15.37 -13.61
N TRP A 48 17.89 -15.35 -14.62
CA TRP A 48 19.15 -16.07 -14.67
C TRP A 48 20.18 -15.27 -15.48
N CYS A 49 21.47 -15.62 -15.35
CA CYS A 49 22.53 -14.94 -16.09
C CYS A 49 22.32 -15.09 -17.61
N TRP A 50 22.55 -14.01 -18.36
CA TRP A 50 22.64 -14.11 -19.81
C TRP A 50 23.95 -14.78 -20.21
N VAL A 51 23.88 -15.72 -21.14
CA VAL A 51 25.03 -16.51 -21.59
C VAL A 51 25.17 -16.33 -23.09
N HIS A 52 26.23 -15.66 -23.52
CA HIS A 52 26.48 -15.31 -24.92
C HIS A 52 26.42 -16.51 -25.89
N PHE A 53 26.83 -17.70 -25.44
CA PHE A 53 26.79 -18.92 -26.26
C PHE A 53 25.35 -19.39 -26.59
N LEU A 54 24.36 -19.06 -25.74
CA LEU A 54 22.98 -19.51 -25.90
C LEU A 54 22.18 -18.71 -26.95
N ASP A 55 22.54 -17.44 -27.19
CA ASP A 55 21.84 -16.62 -28.20
C ASP A 55 22.23 -17.01 -29.63
N ASN A 56 23.52 -17.27 -29.82
CA ASN A 56 24.07 -17.69 -31.12
C ASN A 56 23.69 -19.13 -31.50
N THR A 57 23.22 -19.93 -30.53
CA THR A 57 22.79 -21.31 -30.74
C THR A 57 21.34 -21.45 -31.18
N SER A 58 20.55 -20.38 -31.27
CA SER A 58 19.29 -20.41 -32.07
C SER A 58 19.55 -20.86 -33.52
N ALA A 59 20.73 -20.53 -34.08
CA ALA A 59 21.22 -21.02 -35.37
C ALA A 59 21.79 -22.46 -35.32
N LEU A 60 22.26 -22.92 -34.16
CA LEU A 60 22.93 -24.22 -33.96
C LEU A 60 21.96 -25.34 -33.50
N LEU A 61 20.87 -24.99 -32.83
CA LEU A 61 19.77 -25.88 -32.44
C LEU A 61 19.00 -26.41 -33.66
N ASN A 62 19.07 -25.71 -34.79
CA ASN A 62 18.59 -26.22 -36.09
C ASN A 62 19.53 -27.30 -36.69
N VAL A 63 20.78 -27.41 -36.21
CA VAL A 63 21.80 -28.33 -36.74
C VAL A 63 21.99 -29.58 -35.86
N SER A 64 21.83 -29.45 -34.54
CA SER A 64 21.98 -30.54 -33.58
C SER A 64 20.63 -30.91 -32.95
N GLY A 65 19.89 -31.83 -33.59
CA GLY A 65 18.53 -32.24 -33.20
C GLY A 65 18.41 -33.00 -31.87
N ASN A 66 19.37 -32.91 -30.95
CA ASN A 66 19.41 -33.71 -29.72
C ASN A 66 19.75 -32.95 -28.42
N LEU A 67 19.93 -31.61 -28.45
CA LEU A 67 20.23 -30.81 -27.26
C LEU A 67 19.06 -29.85 -26.96
N ASN A 68 18.33 -30.11 -25.88
CA ASN A 68 17.30 -29.19 -25.37
C ASN A 68 17.94 -27.96 -24.72
N PHE A 69 17.35 -26.76 -24.89
CA PHE A 69 17.79 -25.49 -24.28
C PHE A 69 18.07 -25.61 -22.77
N SER A 70 17.21 -26.34 -22.04
CA SER A 70 17.38 -26.59 -20.60
C SER A 70 18.66 -27.38 -20.27
N SER A 71 19.10 -28.28 -21.15
CA SER A 71 20.34 -29.03 -20.95
C SER A 71 21.57 -28.16 -21.16
N LEU A 72 21.53 -27.21 -22.10
CA LEU A 72 22.61 -26.26 -22.34
C LEU A 72 22.72 -25.22 -21.21
N LEU A 73 21.58 -24.74 -20.69
CA LEU A 73 21.54 -23.81 -19.57
C LEU A 73 22.24 -24.39 -18.32
N LYS A 74 22.06 -25.69 -18.07
CA LYS A 74 22.70 -26.42 -16.95
C LYS A 74 24.22 -26.54 -17.06
N LEU A 75 24.80 -26.34 -18.25
CA LEU A 75 26.26 -26.36 -18.43
C LEU A 75 26.90 -25.05 -17.96
N SER A 76 26.18 -23.93 -18.07
CA SER A 76 26.69 -22.59 -17.78
C SER A 76 26.20 -22.03 -16.45
N ILE A 77 25.03 -22.48 -15.98
CA ILE A 77 24.41 -21.96 -14.76
C ILE A 77 24.23 -23.11 -13.76
N PRO A 78 24.73 -22.98 -12.52
CA PRO A 78 24.47 -23.96 -11.46
C PRO A 78 22.98 -24.06 -11.14
N LEU A 79 22.58 -25.17 -10.53
CA LEU A 79 21.22 -25.36 -10.05
C LEU A 79 21.13 -25.03 -8.56
N ASP A 80 20.07 -24.32 -8.17
CA ASP A 80 19.71 -24.08 -6.79
C ASP A 80 19.28 -25.37 -6.07
N SER A 81 19.01 -25.26 -4.77
CA SER A 81 18.54 -26.37 -3.93
C SER A 81 17.20 -26.97 -4.37
N ASN A 82 16.44 -26.29 -5.25
CA ASN A 82 15.17 -26.73 -5.80
C ASN A 82 15.29 -27.25 -7.24
N GLY A 83 16.51 -27.36 -7.78
CA GLY A 83 16.77 -27.81 -9.14
C GLY A 83 16.42 -26.78 -10.24
N LYS A 84 16.23 -25.51 -9.87
CA LYS A 84 16.09 -24.38 -10.80
C LYS A 84 17.44 -23.72 -11.08
N PRO A 85 17.63 -23.01 -12.20
CA PRO A 85 18.85 -22.25 -12.44
C PRO A 85 19.13 -21.25 -11.30
N GLU A 86 20.38 -21.17 -10.86
CA GLU A 86 20.82 -20.16 -9.92
C GLU A 86 20.68 -18.76 -10.54
N ARG A 87 20.26 -17.80 -9.71
CA ARG A 87 19.79 -16.49 -10.19
C ARG A 87 20.89 -15.45 -10.40
N CYS A 88 21.98 -15.57 -9.63
CA CYS A 88 22.98 -14.50 -9.50
C CYS A 88 24.41 -14.90 -9.86
N HIS A 89 24.67 -16.20 -9.98
CA HIS A 89 25.99 -16.71 -10.30
C HIS A 89 25.94 -17.62 -11.52
N GLN A 90 27.04 -17.61 -12.27
CA GLN A 90 27.31 -18.51 -13.36
C GLN A 90 28.64 -19.22 -13.13
N PHE A 91 28.87 -20.31 -13.85
CA PHE A 91 30.19 -20.93 -13.88
C PHE A 91 31.15 -20.07 -14.69
N PHE A 92 32.37 -19.88 -14.18
CA PHE A 92 33.45 -19.18 -14.88
C PHE A 92 33.82 -19.89 -16.20
N TRP A 93 33.74 -21.23 -16.23
CA TRP A 93 33.87 -22.03 -17.45
C TRP A 93 32.65 -22.97 -17.64
N PRO A 94 32.07 -23.07 -18.86
CA PRO A 94 30.96 -23.97 -19.12
C PRO A 94 31.37 -25.43 -18.88
N GLN A 95 30.55 -26.13 -18.10
CA GLN A 95 30.79 -27.50 -17.66
C GLN A 95 30.24 -28.48 -18.69
N TRP A 96 31.05 -28.85 -19.68
CA TRP A 96 30.67 -29.78 -20.76
C TRP A 96 30.50 -31.25 -20.30
N GLN A 97 30.79 -31.55 -19.04
CA GLN A 97 30.56 -32.86 -18.43
C GLN A 97 29.19 -32.86 -17.74
N PRO A 98 28.32 -33.85 -17.97
CA PRO A 98 27.03 -33.92 -17.30
C PRO A 98 27.23 -34.10 -15.80
N LEU A 99 26.95 -33.05 -15.03
CA LEU A 99 26.85 -33.10 -13.57
C LEU A 99 25.72 -34.09 -13.22
N GLY A 100 26.10 -35.31 -12.81
CA GLY A 100 25.15 -36.30 -12.33
C GLY A 100 24.45 -35.83 -11.04
N PRO A 101 23.28 -36.40 -10.69
CA PRO A 101 22.51 -36.00 -9.51
C PRO A 101 23.22 -36.25 -8.15
N ASN A 102 24.42 -36.85 -8.16
CA ASN A 102 25.17 -37.28 -6.98
C ASN A 102 26.47 -36.51 -6.75
N VAL A 103 26.61 -35.28 -7.27
CA VAL A 103 27.72 -34.40 -6.86
C VAL A 103 27.39 -33.84 -5.47
N THR A 104 27.84 -34.54 -4.43
CA THR A 104 27.82 -34.09 -3.05
C THR A 104 28.57 -32.77 -2.91
N GLY A 105 28.03 -31.85 -2.10
CA GLY A 105 28.45 -30.45 -1.97
C GLY A 105 29.92 -30.15 -1.61
N GLN A 106 30.78 -31.15 -1.49
CA GLN A 106 32.25 -30.97 -1.37
C GLN A 106 32.96 -30.75 -2.71
N ASN A 107 32.36 -31.13 -3.85
CA ASN A 107 32.93 -30.87 -5.19
C ASN A 107 32.35 -29.61 -5.87
N MET A 108 31.27 -29.00 -5.33
CA MET A 108 30.76 -27.72 -5.83
C MET A 108 31.68 -26.54 -5.45
N SER A 109 32.43 -26.64 -4.35
CA SER A 109 33.41 -25.62 -3.94
C SER A 109 34.67 -25.57 -4.82
N GLN A 110 34.85 -26.53 -5.73
CA GLN A 110 35.95 -26.53 -6.72
C GLN A 110 35.54 -25.92 -8.07
N LEU A 111 34.25 -25.63 -8.27
CA LEU A 111 33.77 -24.95 -9.46
C LEU A 111 33.87 -23.45 -9.20
N GLU A 112 34.79 -22.78 -9.90
CA GLU A 112 34.87 -21.32 -9.86
C GLU A 112 33.56 -20.74 -10.40
N MET A 113 32.82 -20.09 -9.50
CA MET A 113 31.62 -19.34 -9.81
C MET A 113 31.94 -17.86 -9.82
N GLU A 114 31.30 -17.13 -10.71
CA GLU A 114 31.39 -15.69 -10.79
C GLU A 114 29.98 -15.07 -10.81
N PRO A 115 29.81 -13.81 -10.39
CA PRO A 115 28.56 -13.09 -10.58
C PRO A 115 28.24 -12.95 -12.08
N CYS A 116 26.96 -12.84 -12.44
CA CYS A 116 26.57 -12.59 -13.83
C CYS A 116 27.26 -11.31 -14.36
N VAL A 117 28.13 -11.45 -15.36
CA VAL A 117 28.88 -10.32 -15.96
C VAL A 117 28.26 -9.80 -17.26
N ASP A 118 27.61 -10.66 -18.03
CA ASP A 118 27.07 -10.32 -19.35
C ASP A 118 25.57 -9.94 -19.32
N GLY A 119 25.03 -9.64 -18.14
CA GLY A 119 23.63 -9.25 -17.95
C GLY A 119 22.70 -10.39 -17.54
N TRP A 120 21.38 -10.16 -17.66
CA TRP A 120 20.35 -11.06 -17.16
C TRP A 120 19.26 -11.33 -18.20
N VAL A 121 18.65 -12.51 -18.10
CA VAL A 121 17.43 -12.87 -18.82
C VAL A 121 16.29 -13.00 -17.81
N TYR A 122 15.16 -12.36 -18.12
CA TYR A 122 13.99 -12.30 -17.27
C TYR A 122 12.82 -13.09 -17.86
N ASP A 123 12.09 -13.83 -17.02
CA ASP A 123 10.83 -14.45 -17.40
C ASP A 123 9.72 -13.41 -17.51
N GLN A 124 9.10 -13.33 -18.69
CA GLN A 124 8.05 -12.37 -19.03
C GLN A 124 6.62 -12.92 -18.82
N GLY A 125 6.46 -14.05 -18.11
CA GLY A 125 5.17 -14.71 -17.96
C GLY A 125 4.10 -13.93 -17.18
N ILE A 126 4.48 -13.00 -16.30
CA ILE A 126 3.54 -12.24 -15.43
C ILE A 126 3.48 -10.76 -15.80
N PHE A 127 4.63 -10.14 -15.98
CA PHE A 127 4.78 -8.76 -16.44
C PHE A 127 5.78 -8.76 -17.60
N THR A 128 5.49 -7.96 -18.62
CA THR A 128 6.35 -7.85 -19.81
C THR A 128 7.59 -7.00 -19.52
N SER A 129 7.45 -5.97 -18.68
CA SER A 129 8.54 -5.12 -18.23
C SER A 129 8.32 -4.64 -16.78
N SER A 130 9.41 -4.37 -16.07
CA SER A 130 9.40 -3.78 -14.73
C SER A 130 10.59 -2.83 -14.54
N ILE A 131 10.58 -1.99 -13.49
CA ILE A 131 11.75 -1.14 -13.18
C ILE A 131 12.99 -1.98 -12.85
N VAL A 132 12.77 -3.22 -12.41
CA VAL A 132 13.85 -4.17 -12.10
C VAL A 132 14.47 -4.69 -13.38
N THR A 133 13.67 -5.03 -14.40
CA THR A 133 14.17 -5.53 -15.68
C THR A 133 14.77 -4.45 -16.57
N GLU A 134 14.43 -3.18 -16.34
CA GLU A 134 14.93 -2.06 -17.16
C GLU A 134 16.27 -1.50 -16.66
N TRP A 135 16.52 -1.56 -15.35
CA TRP A 135 17.78 -1.09 -14.74
C TRP A 135 18.56 -2.21 -14.05
N ASP A 136 18.24 -3.47 -14.35
CA ASP A 136 18.88 -4.67 -13.81
C ASP A 136 19.06 -4.63 -12.28
N LEU A 137 17.97 -4.37 -11.55
CA LEU A 137 17.97 -4.18 -10.08
C LEU A 137 17.89 -5.53 -9.32
N VAL A 138 18.75 -6.48 -9.68
CA VAL A 138 18.81 -7.84 -9.11
C VAL A 138 20.16 -8.14 -8.46
N CYS A 139 20.23 -9.18 -7.62
CA CYS A 139 21.47 -9.61 -6.97
C CYS A 139 22.12 -8.46 -6.17
N ASP A 140 23.34 -8.03 -6.51
CA ASP A 140 24.06 -6.96 -5.80
C ASP A 140 23.32 -5.62 -5.82
N SER A 141 22.58 -5.33 -6.90
CA SER A 141 21.82 -4.09 -7.08
C SER A 141 20.39 -4.18 -6.50
N GLN A 142 19.97 -5.32 -5.94
CA GLN A 142 18.63 -5.51 -5.38
C GLN A 142 18.28 -4.48 -4.29
N THR A 143 19.28 -3.96 -3.57
CA THR A 143 19.09 -2.94 -2.53
C THR A 143 18.49 -1.65 -3.09
N LEU A 144 18.77 -1.31 -4.36
CA LEU A 144 18.26 -0.10 -5.02
C LEU A 144 16.75 -0.12 -5.18
N LYS A 145 16.14 -1.31 -5.36
CA LYS A 145 14.68 -1.45 -5.32
C LYS A 145 14.11 -0.93 -3.99
N TYR A 146 14.65 -1.38 -2.87
CA TYR A 146 14.17 -0.95 -1.55
C TYR A 146 14.47 0.53 -1.27
N LEU A 147 15.55 1.04 -1.86
CA LEU A 147 15.88 2.47 -1.82
C LEU A 147 14.77 3.31 -2.48
N SER A 148 14.25 2.91 -3.63
CA SER A 148 13.16 3.64 -4.31
C SER A 148 11.90 3.73 -3.43
N GLN A 149 11.48 2.61 -2.82
CA GLN A 149 10.34 2.59 -1.89
C GLN A 149 10.59 3.45 -0.65
N SER A 150 11.81 3.43 -0.11
CA SER A 150 12.20 4.26 1.03
C SER A 150 12.17 5.76 0.66
N ILE A 151 12.57 6.11 -0.55
CA ILE A 151 12.53 7.50 -1.06
C ILE A 151 11.09 8.00 -1.19
N LEU A 152 10.17 7.17 -1.71
CA LEU A 152 8.74 7.51 -1.73
C LEU A 152 8.22 7.81 -0.31
N LEU A 153 8.53 6.94 0.65
CA LEU A 153 8.13 7.11 2.05
C LEU A 153 8.80 8.32 2.72
N ALA A 154 10.05 8.61 2.38
CA ALA A 154 10.75 9.81 2.85
C ALA A 154 10.06 11.08 2.34
N GLY A 155 9.60 11.08 1.09
CA GLY A 155 8.77 12.15 0.53
C GLY A 155 7.52 12.40 1.37
N ASN A 156 6.78 11.34 1.73
CA ASN A 156 5.61 11.44 2.61
C ASN A 156 5.96 12.09 3.97
N LEU A 157 7.09 11.70 4.58
CA LEU A 157 7.53 12.24 5.87
C LEU A 157 7.83 13.73 5.82
N VAL A 158 8.50 14.18 4.75
CA VAL A 158 8.85 15.59 4.54
C VAL A 158 7.58 16.44 4.44
N GLU A 159 6.55 15.97 3.72
CA GLU A 159 5.30 16.71 3.61
C GLU A 159 4.58 16.84 4.94
N TYR A 160 4.56 15.81 5.80
CA TYR A 160 3.94 15.94 7.13
C TYR A 160 4.55 17.07 7.99
N LEU A 161 5.84 17.38 7.79
CA LEU A 161 6.51 18.50 8.46
C LEU A 161 6.13 19.85 7.85
N ILE A 162 5.88 19.89 6.54
CA ILE A 162 5.54 21.10 5.78
C ILE A 162 4.01 21.32 5.75
N TRP A 163 3.22 20.36 6.24
CA TRP A 163 1.77 20.26 6.13
C TRP A 163 0.98 21.48 6.67
N GLY A 164 1.61 22.37 7.44
CA GLY A 164 1.02 23.66 7.83
C GLY A 164 1.13 24.77 6.77
N TYR A 165 2.16 24.76 5.92
CA TYR A 165 2.43 25.81 4.92
C TYR A 165 1.78 25.49 3.56
N LEU A 166 1.71 24.21 3.20
CA LEU A 166 1.18 23.75 1.91
C LEU A 166 -0.33 23.44 1.92
N SER A 167 -0.97 23.38 3.08
CA SER A 167 -2.43 23.13 3.19
C SER A 167 -3.26 24.15 2.39
N ASP A 168 -2.75 25.38 2.22
CA ASP A 168 -3.36 26.44 1.40
C ASP A 168 -3.27 26.22 -0.10
N ARG A 169 -2.30 25.42 -0.55
CA ARG A 169 -1.98 25.22 -1.96
C ARG A 169 -2.33 23.82 -2.42
N ARG A 170 -3.50 23.29 -2.02
CA ARG A 170 -4.06 22.03 -2.56
C ARG A 170 -3.96 21.87 -4.09
N PRO A 171 -4.30 22.88 -4.93
CA PRO A 171 -4.11 22.75 -6.38
C PRO A 171 -2.64 22.54 -6.76
N LEU A 172 -1.69 23.13 -6.03
CA LEU A 172 -0.27 22.90 -6.24
C LEU A 172 0.12 21.46 -5.87
N SER A 173 -0.40 20.90 -4.78
CA SER A 173 -0.17 19.49 -4.42
C SER A 173 -0.73 18.53 -5.47
N TYR A 174 -1.94 18.77 -6.00
CA TYR A 174 -2.48 17.99 -7.12
C TYR A 174 -1.64 18.13 -8.40
N LEU A 175 -1.17 19.34 -8.72
CA LEU A 175 -0.32 19.57 -9.89
C LEU A 175 1.03 18.87 -9.75
N MET A 176 1.67 19.00 -8.59
CA MET A 176 2.94 18.34 -8.27
C MET A 176 2.78 16.82 -8.37
N MET A 177 1.70 16.27 -7.81
CA MET A 177 1.37 14.86 -7.92
C MET A 177 1.25 14.41 -9.39
N ALA A 178 0.47 15.13 -10.19
CA ALA A 178 0.22 14.79 -11.59
C ALA A 178 1.50 14.88 -12.46
N VAL A 179 2.26 15.97 -12.31
CA VAL A 179 3.50 16.20 -13.06
C VAL A 179 4.57 15.21 -12.66
N SER A 180 4.76 14.94 -11.36
CA SER A 180 5.80 14.04 -10.90
C SER A 180 5.53 12.58 -11.25
N SER A 181 4.29 12.13 -11.07
CA SER A 181 3.84 10.78 -11.45
C SER A 181 3.94 10.54 -12.96
N THR A 182 3.50 11.51 -13.78
CA THR A 182 3.61 11.41 -15.24
C THR A 182 5.06 11.51 -15.71
N GLY A 183 5.86 12.36 -15.06
CA GLY A 183 7.30 12.47 -15.31
C GLY A 183 8.02 11.13 -15.18
N ASN A 184 7.70 10.33 -14.15
CA ASN A 184 8.27 9.00 -13.93
C ASN A 184 8.13 8.05 -15.13
N THR A 185 7.09 8.22 -15.95
CA THR A 185 6.85 7.35 -17.13
C THR A 185 7.89 7.53 -18.23
N PHE A 186 8.49 8.73 -18.35
CA PHE A 186 9.41 9.10 -19.44
C PHE A 186 10.89 9.05 -19.04
N VAL A 187 11.17 8.78 -17.76
CA VAL A 187 12.54 8.76 -17.26
C VAL A 187 13.26 7.50 -17.70
N GLN A 188 14.51 7.66 -18.16
CA GLN A 188 15.40 6.56 -18.56
C GLN A 188 16.50 6.30 -17.53
N SER A 189 16.71 7.20 -16.55
CA SER A 189 17.77 7.09 -15.55
C SER A 189 17.20 6.86 -14.16
N PHE A 190 17.65 5.80 -13.48
CA PHE A 190 17.19 5.44 -12.14
C PHE A 190 17.28 6.57 -11.08
N PRO A 191 18.35 7.39 -11.01
CA PRO A 191 18.40 8.49 -10.04
C PRO A 191 17.33 9.57 -10.29
N VAL A 192 17.05 9.88 -11.55
CA VAL A 192 16.02 10.85 -11.93
C VAL A 192 14.63 10.30 -11.61
N TYR A 193 14.43 8.99 -11.77
CA TYR A 193 13.21 8.30 -11.37
C TYR A 193 12.98 8.45 -9.86
N CYS A 194 14.02 8.22 -9.06
CA CYS A 194 13.97 8.45 -7.61
C CYS A 194 13.64 9.90 -7.23
N CYS A 195 14.14 10.90 -7.96
CA CYS A 195 13.80 12.30 -7.72
C CYS A 195 12.31 12.58 -7.96
N PHE A 196 11.76 12.12 -9.09
CA PHE A 196 10.34 12.28 -9.38
C PHE A 196 9.46 11.48 -8.42
N LEU A 197 9.91 10.29 -8.00
CA LEU A 197 9.24 9.48 -6.99
C LEU A 197 9.20 10.17 -5.62
N PHE A 198 10.28 10.85 -5.22
CA PHE A 198 10.31 11.68 -4.02
C PHE A 198 9.29 12.82 -4.09
N LEU A 199 9.25 13.55 -5.22
CA LEU A 199 8.32 14.66 -5.41
C LEU A 199 6.86 14.16 -5.39
N PHE A 200 6.58 13.03 -6.03
CA PHE A 200 5.29 12.37 -5.95
C PHE A 200 4.94 12.01 -4.49
N GLY A 201 5.84 11.35 -3.76
CA GLY A 201 5.67 11.03 -2.34
C GLY A 201 5.35 12.28 -1.49
N SER A 202 6.08 13.38 -1.67
CA SER A 202 5.77 14.62 -0.96
C SER A 202 4.39 15.19 -1.26
N SER A 203 3.78 14.89 -2.41
CA SER A 203 2.43 15.39 -2.72
C SER A 203 1.30 14.57 -2.11
N ILE A 204 1.54 13.30 -1.73
CA ILE A 204 0.47 12.36 -1.30
C ILE A 204 -0.20 12.80 0.00
N PRO A 205 0.54 13.10 1.11
CA PRO A 205 -0.09 13.59 2.33
C PRO A 205 -0.81 14.92 2.09
N GLY A 206 -0.18 15.76 1.26
CA GLY A 206 -0.67 16.97 0.64
C GLY A 206 -2.15 16.93 0.28
N VAL A 207 -2.47 15.92 -0.52
CA VAL A 207 -3.80 15.73 -1.07
C VAL A 207 -4.70 14.93 -0.12
N THR A 208 -4.16 13.89 0.50
CA THR A 208 -4.95 12.92 1.29
C THR A 208 -5.43 13.54 2.59
N LEU A 209 -4.53 14.13 3.37
CA LEU A 209 -4.90 14.78 4.63
C LEU A 209 -5.74 16.03 4.38
N GLY A 210 -5.43 16.80 3.33
CA GLY A 210 -6.16 18.04 3.03
C GLY A 210 -7.60 17.78 2.61
N SER A 211 -7.82 16.68 1.88
CA SER A 211 -9.16 16.24 1.54
C SER A 211 -9.91 15.75 2.78
N LEU A 212 -9.25 14.96 3.65
CA LEU A 212 -9.89 14.46 4.88
C LEU A 212 -10.26 15.60 5.84
N THR A 213 -9.36 16.56 6.09
CA THR A 213 -9.62 17.68 6.99
C THR A 213 -10.76 18.56 6.49
N LEU A 214 -10.79 18.83 5.19
CA LEU A 214 -11.88 19.60 4.58
C LEU A 214 -13.22 18.87 4.73
N ILE A 215 -13.30 17.57 4.42
CA ILE A 215 -14.57 16.84 4.59
C ILE A 215 -14.98 16.85 6.07
N GLN A 216 -14.04 16.65 7.00
CA GLN A 216 -14.32 16.66 8.43
C GLN A 216 -14.76 18.04 8.95
N GLU A 217 -14.27 19.13 8.37
CA GLU A 217 -14.70 20.49 8.67
C GLU A 217 -16.19 20.68 8.32
N TRP A 218 -16.60 20.21 7.14
CA TRP A 218 -17.98 20.31 6.66
C TRP A 218 -18.92 19.23 7.23
N THR A 219 -18.40 18.35 8.10
CA THR A 219 -19.13 17.26 8.74
C THR A 219 -19.28 17.53 10.24
N ASN A 220 -20.49 17.36 10.77
CA ASN A 220 -20.71 17.43 12.22
C ASN A 220 -19.86 16.39 12.97
N SER A 221 -19.28 16.79 14.11
CA SER A 221 -18.55 15.96 15.07
C SER A 221 -19.09 14.52 15.24
N GLN A 222 -20.42 14.35 15.33
CA GLN A 222 -21.06 13.04 15.50
C GLN A 222 -20.86 12.08 14.31
N HIS A 223 -20.77 12.62 13.09
CA HIS A 223 -20.65 11.83 11.86
C HIS A 223 -19.18 11.73 11.36
N ARG A 224 -18.25 12.49 11.94
CA ARG A 224 -16.82 12.44 11.57
C ARG A 224 -16.20 11.04 11.62
N PRO A 225 -16.49 10.18 12.63
CA PRO A 225 -15.94 8.83 12.65
C PRO A 225 -16.42 8.00 11.45
N LEU A 226 -17.70 8.11 11.10
CA LEU A 226 -18.29 7.42 9.95
C LEU A 226 -17.65 7.86 8.63
N VAL A 227 -17.52 9.18 8.42
CA VAL A 227 -16.86 9.74 7.23
C VAL A 227 -15.41 9.30 7.12
N THR A 228 -14.70 9.26 8.25
CA THR A 228 -13.31 8.80 8.29
C THR A 228 -13.20 7.34 7.88
N VAL A 229 -14.10 6.46 8.35
CA VAL A 229 -14.04 5.07 7.91
C VAL A 229 -14.43 4.91 6.44
N ILE A 230 -15.44 5.64 5.95
CA ILE A 230 -15.75 5.67 4.51
C ILE A 230 -14.51 6.05 3.71
N PHE A 231 -13.80 7.10 4.10
CA PHE A 231 -12.54 7.53 3.49
C PHE A 231 -11.50 6.39 3.45
N THR A 232 -11.37 5.63 4.56
CA THR A 232 -10.47 4.46 4.59
C THR A 232 -10.97 3.29 3.75
N LEU A 233 -12.28 3.12 3.55
CA LEU A 233 -12.81 2.06 2.66
C LEU A 233 -12.45 2.36 1.20
N TYR A 234 -12.50 3.62 0.78
CA TYR A 234 -12.02 4.03 -0.55
C TYR A 234 -10.53 3.74 -0.76
N PHE A 235 -9.72 3.91 0.28
CA PHE A 235 -8.32 3.48 0.22
C PHE A 235 -8.22 1.96 -0.01
N SER A 236 -9.05 1.13 0.63
CA SER A 236 -9.06 -0.33 0.37
C SER A 236 -9.50 -0.67 -1.05
N LEU A 237 -10.48 0.06 -1.60
CA LEU A 237 -10.91 -0.09 -2.98
C LEU A 237 -9.77 0.20 -3.97
N GLY A 238 -8.83 1.09 -3.62
CA GLY A 238 -7.61 1.33 -4.38
C GLY A 238 -6.76 0.08 -4.61
N HIS A 239 -6.68 -0.84 -3.64
CA HIS A 239 -5.95 -2.10 -3.82
C HIS A 239 -6.57 -2.98 -4.92
N LEU A 240 -7.91 -3.09 -4.90
CA LEU A 240 -8.67 -3.88 -5.87
C LEU A 240 -8.65 -3.22 -7.26
N PHE A 241 -8.75 -1.89 -7.29
CA PHE A 241 -8.68 -1.12 -8.52
C PHE A 241 -7.32 -1.26 -9.22
N LEU A 242 -6.21 -1.16 -8.47
CA LEU A 242 -4.87 -1.38 -9.03
C LEU A 242 -4.75 -2.76 -9.66
N ARG A 243 -5.25 -3.81 -8.99
CA ARG A 243 -5.22 -5.17 -9.51
C ARG A 243 -5.96 -5.30 -10.84
N LEU A 244 -7.12 -4.65 -10.95
CA LEU A 244 -7.96 -4.67 -12.15
C LEU A 244 -7.22 -4.02 -13.33
N VAL A 245 -6.59 -2.87 -13.11
CA VAL A 245 -5.81 -2.19 -14.16
C VAL A 245 -4.56 -2.99 -14.54
N ALA A 246 -3.82 -3.51 -13.54
CA ALA A 246 -2.63 -4.34 -13.77
C ALA A 246 -2.92 -5.71 -14.40
N TYR A 247 -4.19 -6.14 -14.47
CA TYR A 247 -4.58 -7.31 -15.26
C TYR A 247 -4.59 -7.01 -16.76
N GLY A 248 -5.01 -5.80 -17.13
CA GLY A 248 -5.09 -5.38 -18.53
C GLY A 248 -3.78 -4.81 -19.09
N ILE A 249 -2.94 -4.21 -18.23
CA ILE A 249 -1.70 -3.54 -18.62
C ILE A 249 -0.53 -4.16 -17.87
N GLN A 250 0.39 -4.77 -18.62
CA GLN A 250 1.56 -5.48 -18.08
C GLN A 250 2.87 -4.69 -18.22
N GLU A 251 2.88 -3.67 -19.08
CA GLU A 251 4.01 -2.74 -19.24
C GLU A 251 4.02 -1.70 -18.11
N TRP A 252 5.12 -1.58 -17.37
CA TRP A 252 5.16 -0.71 -16.18
C TRP A 252 5.00 0.79 -16.52
N ARG A 253 5.54 1.24 -17.67
CA ARG A 253 5.44 2.64 -18.12
C ARG A 253 4.01 3.02 -18.49
N GLU A 254 3.31 2.14 -19.21
CA GLU A 254 1.90 2.34 -19.56
C GLU A 254 1.01 2.32 -18.32
N LEU A 255 1.27 1.39 -17.41
CA LEU A 255 0.53 1.28 -16.15
C LEU A 255 0.69 2.55 -15.31
N GLN A 256 1.92 3.08 -15.19
CA GLN A 256 2.20 4.35 -14.53
C GLN A 256 1.46 5.52 -15.19
N LEU A 257 1.45 5.60 -16.53
CA LEU A 257 0.76 6.67 -17.26
C LEU A 257 -0.75 6.63 -17.07
N VAL A 258 -1.37 5.44 -17.17
CA VAL A 258 -2.81 5.29 -16.99
C VAL A 258 -3.25 5.70 -15.58
N MET A 259 -2.42 5.42 -14.57
CA MET A 259 -2.70 5.79 -13.19
C MET A 259 -2.40 7.26 -12.89
N SER A 260 -1.52 7.92 -13.65
CA SER A 260 -1.14 9.32 -13.47
C SER A 260 -2.13 10.31 -14.09
N VAL A 261 -2.68 9.99 -15.26
CA VAL A 261 -3.56 10.88 -16.04
C VAL A 261 -4.77 11.41 -15.25
N PRO A 262 -5.49 10.60 -14.45
CA PRO A 262 -6.61 11.07 -13.63
C PRO A 262 -6.26 12.21 -12.66
N PHE A 263 -5.00 12.33 -12.22
CA PHE A 263 -4.57 13.41 -11.34
C PHE A 263 -4.66 14.79 -11.99
N PHE A 264 -4.50 14.91 -13.31
CA PHE A 264 -4.75 16.17 -14.02
C PHE A 264 -6.23 16.57 -14.00
N ALA A 265 -7.14 15.60 -14.10
CA ALA A 265 -8.56 15.87 -13.98
C ALA A 265 -8.92 16.34 -12.56
N PHE A 266 -8.32 15.72 -11.52
CA PHE A 266 -8.52 16.17 -10.14
C PHE A 266 -7.90 17.54 -9.86
N PHE A 267 -6.75 17.85 -10.47
CA PHE A 267 -6.16 19.18 -10.44
C PHE A 267 -7.14 20.23 -11.00
N LEU A 268 -7.71 20.00 -12.19
CA LEU A 268 -8.70 20.90 -12.77
C LEU A 268 -9.98 21.00 -11.93
N ALA A 269 -10.44 19.88 -11.36
CA ALA A 269 -11.59 19.83 -10.48
C ALA A 269 -11.35 20.53 -9.13
N SER A 270 -10.09 20.67 -8.70
CA SER A 270 -9.75 21.29 -7.41
C SER A 270 -10.18 22.76 -7.31
N TRP A 271 -10.27 23.48 -8.45
CA TRP A 271 -10.80 24.85 -8.50
C TRP A 271 -12.30 24.96 -8.16
N TRP A 272 -13.04 23.87 -8.31
CA TRP A 272 -14.49 23.86 -8.07
C TRP A 272 -14.82 23.52 -6.62
N LEU A 273 -13.86 22.96 -5.89
CA LEU A 273 -14.00 22.56 -4.51
C LEU A 273 -13.98 23.79 -3.59
N PRO A 274 -14.77 23.78 -2.50
CA PRO A 274 -14.76 24.88 -1.54
C PRO A 274 -13.36 25.07 -0.95
N GLU A 275 -13.01 26.31 -0.68
CA GLU A 275 -11.84 26.63 0.14
C GLU A 275 -12.08 26.22 1.60
N PHE A 276 -11.00 25.94 2.32
CA PHE A 276 -11.05 25.51 3.71
C PHE A 276 -11.48 26.69 4.59
N ALA A 277 -12.67 26.60 5.18
CA ALA A 277 -13.34 27.74 5.80
C ALA A 277 -12.63 28.19 7.07
N GLY A 278 -12.12 27.23 7.85
CA GLY A 278 -11.40 27.41 9.11
C GLY A 278 -10.08 28.14 8.91
N TRP A 279 -9.45 28.00 7.75
CA TRP A 279 -8.25 28.75 7.41
C TRP A 279 -8.57 30.20 7.03
N LEU A 280 -9.63 30.41 6.26
CA LEU A 280 -10.11 31.77 5.98
C LEU A 280 -10.51 32.50 7.27
N ILE A 281 -11.09 31.79 8.24
CA ILE A 281 -11.37 32.29 9.58
C ILE A 281 -10.06 32.65 10.30
N PHE A 282 -9.07 31.77 10.28
CA PHE A 282 -7.76 32.01 10.88
C PHE A 282 -7.05 33.25 10.26
N GLN A 283 -7.19 33.46 8.95
CA GLN A 283 -6.68 34.63 8.24
C GLN A 283 -7.53 35.90 8.44
N ASN A 284 -8.59 35.88 9.26
CA ASN A 284 -9.54 36.98 9.43
C ASN A 284 -10.29 37.41 8.15
N ARG A 285 -10.39 36.55 7.13
CA ARG A 285 -11.06 36.82 5.84
C ARG A 285 -12.54 36.44 5.90
N TYR A 286 -13.28 37.06 6.83
CA TYR A 286 -14.68 36.72 7.12
C TYR A 286 -15.65 36.93 5.93
N ASP A 287 -15.36 37.88 5.04
CA ASP A 287 -16.18 38.14 3.84
C ASP A 287 -16.21 36.94 2.89
N GLU A 288 -15.10 36.23 2.77
CA GLU A 288 -14.97 35.07 1.89
C GLU A 288 -15.62 33.84 2.49
N VAL A 289 -15.47 33.67 3.81
CA VAL A 289 -16.19 32.62 4.56
C VAL A 289 -17.70 32.79 4.37
N LEU A 290 -18.23 34.02 4.49
CA LEU A 290 -19.65 34.27 4.27
C LEU A 290 -20.07 33.90 2.84
N LYS A 291 -19.29 34.29 1.81
CA LYS A 291 -19.55 33.92 0.42
C LYS A 291 -19.61 32.40 0.23
N VAL A 292 -18.70 31.66 0.84
CA VAL A 292 -18.68 30.19 0.78
C VAL A 292 -19.91 29.62 1.48
N LEU A 293 -20.21 30.03 2.71
CA LEU A 293 -21.39 29.55 3.46
C LEU A 293 -22.70 29.86 2.71
N THR A 294 -22.87 31.06 2.18
CA THR A 294 -24.06 31.42 1.39
C THR A 294 -24.17 30.59 0.11
N LYS A 295 -23.05 30.27 -0.56
CA LYS A 295 -23.05 29.38 -1.74
C LYS A 295 -23.53 27.97 -1.37
N VAL A 296 -23.04 27.43 -0.25
CA VAL A 296 -23.43 26.10 0.23
C VAL A 296 -24.90 26.07 0.65
N ALA A 297 -25.37 27.11 1.35
CA ALA A 297 -26.77 27.26 1.76
C ALA A 297 -27.71 27.25 0.55
N LYS A 298 -27.35 27.97 -0.52
CA LYS A 298 -28.08 27.97 -1.80
C LYS A 298 -28.14 26.58 -2.44
N ILE A 299 -27.01 25.86 -2.48
CA ILE A 299 -26.95 24.49 -3.03
C ILE A 299 -27.82 23.53 -2.21
N ASN A 300 -27.88 23.74 -0.91
CA ASN A 300 -28.69 22.95 0.02
C ASN A 300 -30.17 23.36 0.05
N GLY A 301 -30.56 24.41 -0.69
CA GLY A 301 -31.95 24.87 -0.79
C GLY A 301 -32.44 25.71 0.39
N VAL A 302 -31.54 26.23 1.21
CA VAL A 302 -31.87 27.13 2.34
C VAL A 302 -32.14 28.53 1.79
N LYS A 303 -33.37 29.06 1.98
CA LYS A 303 -33.84 30.33 1.39
C LYS A 303 -33.53 31.57 2.22
N GLU A 304 -33.47 31.44 3.54
CA GLU A 304 -33.12 32.51 4.47
C GLU A 304 -32.03 32.02 5.42
N THR A 305 -30.85 32.65 5.36
CA THR A 305 -29.75 32.41 6.30
C THR A 305 -29.61 33.62 7.21
N THR A 306 -29.59 33.41 8.53
CA THR A 306 -29.29 34.44 9.54
C THR A 306 -27.81 34.85 9.58
N LEU A 307 -26.98 34.15 8.81
CA LEU A 307 -25.55 34.40 8.66
C LEU A 307 -25.23 35.84 8.24
N THR A 308 -24.67 36.59 9.19
CA THR A 308 -24.12 37.94 8.97
C THR A 308 -22.65 37.95 9.41
N ILE A 309 -21.83 38.85 8.84
CA ILE A 309 -20.41 39.00 9.19
C ILE A 309 -20.24 39.23 10.70
N GLU A 310 -21.12 40.03 11.31
CA GLU A 310 -21.11 40.30 12.76
C GLU A 310 -21.26 39.03 13.59
N VAL A 311 -22.20 38.15 13.23
CA VAL A 311 -22.44 36.87 13.93
C VAL A 311 -21.22 35.96 13.79
N LEU A 312 -20.66 35.85 12.57
CA LEU A 312 -19.47 35.07 12.30
C LEU A 312 -18.27 35.56 13.13
N ARG A 313 -18.06 36.88 13.18
CA ARG A 313 -16.96 37.51 13.92
C ARG A 313 -17.13 37.35 15.42
N SER A 314 -18.34 37.47 15.96
CA SER A 314 -18.58 37.32 17.40
C SER A 314 -18.35 35.88 17.88
N THR A 315 -18.81 34.88 17.13
CA THR A 315 -18.66 33.47 17.52
C THR A 315 -17.20 33.02 17.42
N MET A 316 -16.48 33.46 16.38
CA MET A 316 -15.07 33.05 16.18
C MET A 316 -14.09 33.74 17.15
N LYS A 317 -14.35 34.98 17.57
CA LYS A 317 -13.54 35.68 18.59
C LYS A 317 -13.57 35.01 19.97
N ILE A 318 -14.56 34.17 20.24
CA ILE A 318 -14.71 33.47 21.53
C ILE A 318 -13.77 32.25 21.61
N GLU A 319 -13.45 31.61 20.47
CA GLU A 319 -12.64 30.38 20.44
C GLU A 319 -11.22 30.53 19.87
N VAL A 320 -10.97 31.53 19.01
CA VAL A 320 -9.64 31.74 18.42
C VAL A 320 -8.80 32.62 19.36
N PRO A 321 -7.62 32.16 19.85
CA PRO A 321 -6.74 33.01 20.64
C PRO A 321 -6.30 34.23 19.83
N PRO A 322 -6.01 35.38 20.48
CA PRO A 322 -5.65 36.60 19.77
C PRO A 322 -4.46 36.37 18.82
N ALA A 323 -4.47 37.11 17.71
CA ALA A 323 -3.59 36.99 16.54
C ALA A 323 -2.06 37.04 16.82
N GLU A 324 -1.64 37.21 18.07
CA GLU A 324 -0.24 37.30 18.49
C GLU A 324 0.40 35.94 18.83
N THR A 325 -0.37 34.84 18.85
CA THR A 325 0.19 33.49 19.13
C THR A 325 0.65 32.81 17.85
N HIS A 326 1.82 33.19 17.34
CA HIS A 326 2.50 32.43 16.30
C HIS A 326 3.12 31.16 16.88
N TYR A 327 2.41 30.05 16.80
CA TYR A 327 2.98 28.74 17.09
C TYR A 327 3.95 28.35 15.98
N THR A 328 5.22 28.17 16.33
CA THR A 328 6.24 27.72 15.39
C THR A 328 6.30 26.18 15.42
N MET A 329 6.69 25.52 14.32
CA MET A 329 6.88 24.06 14.29
C MET A 329 7.86 23.57 15.37
N SER A 330 8.78 24.43 15.82
CA SER A 330 9.67 24.16 16.96
C SER A 330 8.91 23.97 18.27
N ASP A 331 7.82 24.71 18.50
CA ASP A 331 7.03 24.64 19.73
C ASP A 331 6.35 23.27 19.87
N LEU A 332 5.99 22.63 18.75
CA LEU A 332 5.45 21.27 18.73
C LEU A 332 6.41 20.24 19.36
N VAL A 333 7.72 20.43 19.17
CA VAL A 333 8.77 19.57 19.71
C VAL A 333 9.08 19.91 21.18
N HIS A 334 8.93 21.19 21.54
CA HIS A 334 9.15 21.65 22.92
C HIS A 334 8.03 21.23 23.88
N LEU A 335 6.79 21.02 23.40
CA LEU A 335 5.71 20.51 24.24
C LEU A 335 5.85 18.98 24.47
N PRO A 336 6.11 18.53 25.71
CA PRO A 336 6.41 17.12 25.99
C PRO A 336 5.25 16.17 25.69
N ILE A 337 4.01 16.64 25.82
CA ILE A 337 2.79 15.86 25.52
C ILE A 337 2.66 15.64 24.00
N LEU A 338 2.87 16.68 23.20
CA LEU A 338 2.78 16.60 21.73
C LEU A 338 3.93 15.77 21.17
N ARG A 339 5.15 15.97 21.66
CA ARG A 339 6.32 15.17 21.30
C ARG A 339 6.09 13.67 21.53
N THR A 340 5.54 13.30 22.69
CA THR A 340 5.26 11.90 23.01
C THR A 340 4.21 11.31 22.06
N ARG A 341 3.14 12.06 21.75
CA ARG A 341 2.11 11.63 20.80
C ARG A 341 2.65 11.47 19.39
N MET A 342 3.46 12.42 18.92
CA MET A 342 4.11 12.33 17.61
C MET A 342 5.03 11.12 17.53
N LEU A 343 5.87 10.89 18.54
CA LEU A 343 6.79 9.76 18.57
C LEU A 343 6.07 8.40 18.57
N CYS A 344 4.99 8.28 19.36
CA CYS A 344 4.15 7.08 19.35
C CYS A 344 3.49 6.85 17.97
N LEU A 345 2.93 7.89 17.35
CA LEU A 345 2.30 7.77 16.03
C LEU A 345 3.32 7.40 14.94
N SER A 346 4.51 8.00 14.96
CA SER A 346 5.61 7.65 14.05
C SER A 346 6.05 6.20 14.21
N PHE A 347 6.16 5.72 15.46
CA PHE A 347 6.54 4.33 15.73
C PHE A 347 5.50 3.32 15.23
N VAL A 348 4.22 3.59 15.48
CA VAL A 348 3.12 2.75 14.94
C VAL A 348 3.11 2.79 13.41
N GLY A 349 3.34 3.95 12.80
CA GLY A 349 3.44 4.11 11.35
C GLY A 349 4.59 3.29 10.75
N LEU A 350 5.78 3.36 11.34
CA LEU A 350 6.95 2.57 10.92
C LEU A 350 6.68 1.06 10.95
N ILE A 351 6.05 0.57 12.02
CA ILE A 351 5.67 -0.84 12.13
C ILE A 351 4.68 -1.24 11.03
N PHE A 352 3.65 -0.42 10.78
CA PHE A 352 2.64 -0.68 9.76
C PHE A 352 3.24 -0.76 8.35
N TYR A 353 4.04 0.23 7.96
CA TYR A 353 4.68 0.24 6.64
C TYR A 353 5.74 -0.87 6.52
N GLY A 354 6.52 -1.14 7.58
CA GLY A 354 7.50 -2.23 7.60
C GLY A 354 6.85 -3.60 7.41
N LEU A 355 5.76 -3.90 8.14
CA LEU A 355 4.98 -5.14 7.97
C LEU A 355 4.38 -5.24 6.56
N SER A 356 3.89 -4.13 6.02
CA SER A 356 3.30 -4.11 4.68
C SER A 356 4.33 -4.43 3.59
N LEU A 357 5.55 -3.90 3.70
CA LEU A 357 6.65 -4.19 2.78
C LEU A 357 7.09 -5.66 2.90
N ASP A 358 7.21 -6.18 4.11
CA ASP A 358 7.58 -7.59 4.34
C ASP A 358 6.54 -8.56 3.78
N LEU A 359 5.25 -8.26 3.96
CA LEU A 359 4.14 -9.04 3.38
C LEU A 359 4.26 -9.15 1.86
N HIS A 360 4.61 -8.07 1.16
CA HIS A 360 4.76 -8.11 -0.30
C HIS A 360 5.97 -8.94 -0.77
N ASN A 361 6.99 -9.11 0.07
CA ASN A 361 8.14 -9.95 -0.22
C ASN A 361 7.87 -11.46 -0.04
N LEU A 362 6.84 -11.83 0.73
CA LEU A 362 6.51 -13.23 1.04
C LEU A 362 5.69 -13.92 -0.07
N GLY A 363 5.02 -13.17 -0.94
CA GLY A 363 4.12 -13.71 -1.95
C GLY A 363 4.81 -14.11 -3.26
N SER A 364 4.75 -15.39 -3.64
CA SER A 364 5.18 -15.84 -4.98
C SER A 364 4.33 -15.26 -6.12
N ASN A 365 3.12 -14.78 -5.82
CA ASN A 365 2.26 -14.09 -6.78
C ASN A 365 1.72 -12.80 -6.16
N ILE A 366 2.38 -11.69 -6.49
CA ILE A 366 2.07 -10.35 -5.99
C ILE A 366 0.63 -9.93 -6.29
N GLN A 367 0.08 -10.38 -7.43
CA GLN A 367 -1.27 -10.02 -7.86
C GLN A 367 -2.34 -10.64 -6.96
N THR A 368 -2.19 -11.91 -6.60
CA THR A 368 -3.12 -12.61 -5.69
C THR A 368 -3.02 -12.07 -4.28
N LEU A 369 -1.80 -11.80 -3.82
CA LEU A 369 -1.55 -11.23 -2.50
C LEU A 369 -2.21 -9.85 -2.35
N GLN A 370 -2.12 -9.01 -3.39
CA GLN A 370 -2.76 -7.69 -3.41
C GLN A 370 -4.28 -7.77 -3.21
N VAL A 371 -4.95 -8.72 -3.85
CA VAL A 371 -6.40 -8.92 -3.69
C VAL A 371 -6.75 -9.35 -2.27
N LEU A 372 -5.98 -10.28 -1.71
CA LEU A 372 -6.20 -10.77 -0.35
C LEU A 372 -5.99 -9.65 0.68
N LEU A 373 -4.96 -8.83 0.51
CA LEU A 373 -4.70 -7.66 1.35
C LEU A 373 -5.80 -6.60 1.19
N GLY A 374 -6.24 -6.32 -0.04
CA GLY A 374 -7.34 -5.40 -0.31
C GLY A 374 -8.66 -5.84 0.31
N ALA A 375 -9.02 -7.12 0.14
CA ALA A 375 -10.24 -7.71 0.69
C ALA A 375 -10.22 -7.77 2.22
N SER A 376 -9.11 -8.20 2.83
CA SER A 376 -8.97 -8.23 4.29
C SER A 376 -8.99 -6.81 4.89
N ALA A 377 -8.34 -5.84 4.25
CA ALA A 377 -8.40 -4.43 4.65
C ALA A 377 -9.83 -3.87 4.53
N PHE A 378 -10.56 -4.21 3.47
CA PHE A 378 -11.95 -3.78 3.31
C PHE A 378 -12.84 -4.36 4.41
N LEU A 379 -12.79 -5.67 4.64
CA LEU A 379 -13.57 -6.37 5.66
C LEU A 379 -13.27 -5.83 7.07
N SER A 380 -11.99 -5.67 7.41
CA SER A 380 -11.58 -5.13 8.71
C SER A 380 -12.05 -3.70 8.92
N ARG A 381 -11.98 -2.83 7.90
CA ARG A 381 -12.45 -1.43 7.99
C ARG A 381 -13.97 -1.35 8.06
N SER A 382 -14.70 -2.18 7.33
CA SER A 382 -16.15 -2.29 7.45
C SER A 382 -16.58 -2.80 8.82
N GLY A 383 -15.87 -3.80 9.36
CA GLY A 383 -16.08 -4.29 10.73
C GLY A 383 -15.76 -3.23 11.78
N ALA A 384 -14.73 -2.42 11.58
CA ALA A 384 -14.35 -1.35 12.49
C ALA A 384 -15.46 -0.31 12.68
N LEU A 385 -16.24 0.01 11.64
CA LEU A 385 -17.44 0.86 11.78
C LEU A 385 -18.43 0.30 12.80
N PHE A 386 -18.72 -1.00 12.69
CA PHE A 386 -19.68 -1.66 13.56
C PHE A 386 -19.16 -1.75 14.99
N ILE A 387 -17.88 -2.10 15.15
CA ILE A 387 -17.25 -2.25 16.47
C ILE A 387 -17.04 -0.88 17.15
N MET A 388 -16.73 0.17 16.39
CA MET A 388 -16.59 1.54 16.91
C MET A 388 -17.87 2.04 17.57
N ASN A 389 -19.03 1.69 17.02
CA ASN A 389 -20.33 2.01 17.61
C ASN A 389 -20.62 1.24 18.91
N LEU A 390 -19.96 0.09 19.13
CA LEU A 390 -20.20 -0.76 20.30
C LEU A 390 -19.20 -0.54 21.45
N CYS A 391 -17.90 -0.44 21.15
CA CYS A 391 -16.83 -0.52 22.15
C CYS A 391 -15.98 0.76 22.28
N GLY A 392 -16.21 1.76 21.42
CA GLY A 392 -15.42 3.00 21.34
C GLY A 392 -14.01 2.81 20.74
N CYS A 393 -13.45 3.87 20.14
CA CYS A 393 -12.21 3.81 19.36
C CYS A 393 -10.96 3.36 20.14
N ARG A 394 -10.86 3.74 21.42
CA ARG A 394 -9.65 3.49 22.23
C ARG A 394 -9.47 2.01 22.55
N THR A 395 -10.56 1.32 22.86
CA THR A 395 -10.57 -0.12 23.18
C THR A 395 -10.15 -0.94 21.97
N ILE A 396 -10.62 -0.56 20.77
CA ILE A 396 -10.29 -1.22 19.51
C ILE A 396 -8.81 -1.06 19.18
N ALA A 397 -8.28 0.17 19.27
CA ALA A 397 -6.88 0.43 18.99
C ALA A 397 -5.96 -0.40 19.90
N VAL A 398 -6.26 -0.47 21.21
CA VAL A 398 -5.49 -1.27 22.16
C VAL A 398 -5.61 -2.77 21.86
N ALA A 399 -6.83 -3.27 21.58
CA ALA A 399 -7.03 -4.68 21.24
C ALA A 399 -6.28 -5.09 19.95
N CYS A 400 -6.31 -4.24 18.92
CA CYS A 400 -5.59 -4.49 17.67
C CYS A 400 -4.07 -4.50 17.86
N LEU A 401 -3.53 -3.58 18.66
CA LEU A 401 -2.09 -3.54 18.98
C LEU A 401 -1.66 -4.78 19.77
N LEU A 402 -2.43 -5.18 20.79
CA LEU A 402 -2.15 -6.40 21.56
C LEU A 402 -2.21 -7.67 20.71
N LEU A 403 -3.17 -7.76 19.78
CA LEU A 403 -3.24 -8.86 18.82
C LEU A 403 -2.01 -8.87 17.90
N ALA A 404 -1.63 -7.71 17.35
CA ALA A 404 -0.44 -7.61 16.50
C ALA A 404 0.84 -8.05 17.23
N GLU A 405 1.00 -7.64 18.49
CA GLU A 405 2.12 -8.04 19.35
C GLU A 405 2.15 -9.55 19.65
N LEU A 406 1.02 -10.25 19.59
CA LEU A 406 0.95 -11.69 19.77
C LEU A 406 1.35 -12.46 18.49
N PHE A 407 0.97 -11.94 17.32
CA PHE A 407 1.21 -12.60 16.03
C PHE A 407 2.65 -12.43 15.51
N ILE A 408 3.32 -11.31 15.78
CA ILE A 408 4.70 -11.05 15.33
C ILE A 408 5.70 -12.07 15.90
N PRO A 409 5.78 -12.32 17.22
CA PRO A 409 6.72 -13.30 17.78
C PRO A 409 6.34 -14.74 17.41
N ALA A 410 5.06 -15.05 17.22
CA ALA A 410 4.63 -16.37 16.75
C ALA A 410 5.26 -16.76 15.40
N ARG A 411 5.58 -15.77 14.53
CA ARG A 411 6.31 -16.00 13.27
C ARG A 411 7.75 -16.44 13.48
N ALA A 412 8.41 -15.98 14.54
CA ALA A 412 9.79 -16.35 14.84
C ALA A 412 9.94 -17.84 15.21
N PHE A 413 8.86 -18.46 15.72
CA PHE A 413 8.83 -19.87 16.09
C PHE A 413 8.45 -20.82 14.93
N LEU A 414 8.15 -20.30 13.73
CA LEU A 414 7.83 -21.13 12.57
C LEU A 414 9.10 -21.47 11.74
N PRO A 415 9.42 -22.76 11.55
CA PRO A 415 10.60 -23.18 10.78
C PRO A 415 10.50 -22.74 9.31
N GLN A 416 11.62 -22.31 8.72
CA GLN A 416 11.69 -21.63 7.40
C GLN A 416 10.94 -22.37 6.27
N GLY A 417 11.03 -23.71 6.20
CA GLY A 417 10.34 -24.51 5.18
C GLY A 417 8.81 -24.65 5.36
N LYS A 418 8.25 -24.32 6.53
CA LYS A 418 6.80 -24.36 6.80
C LYS A 418 6.13 -22.98 6.80
N ARG A 419 6.88 -21.88 6.68
CA ARG A 419 6.30 -20.52 6.59
C ARG A 419 5.41 -20.38 5.36
N VAL A 420 5.88 -20.85 4.21
CA VAL A 420 5.12 -20.85 2.94
C VAL A 420 3.85 -21.72 3.04
N GLY A 421 3.94 -22.90 3.68
CA GLY A 421 2.82 -23.84 3.81
C GLY A 421 1.83 -23.57 4.96
N PHE A 422 2.21 -22.82 5.99
CA PHE A 422 1.28 -22.36 7.03
C PHE A 422 0.42 -21.20 6.51
N GLU A 423 0.95 -20.40 5.60
CA GLU A 423 0.22 -19.32 4.94
C GLU A 423 -0.71 -19.85 3.84
N GLU A 424 -0.35 -20.92 3.12
CA GLU A 424 -1.31 -21.64 2.27
C GLU A 424 -2.43 -22.33 3.07
N ARG A 425 -2.18 -22.83 4.28
CA ARG A 425 -3.23 -23.33 5.17
C ARG A 425 -4.04 -22.23 5.87
N GLY A 426 -3.41 -21.10 6.17
CA GLY A 426 -4.06 -19.88 6.66
C GLY A 426 -5.00 -19.25 5.62
N LYS A 427 -4.72 -19.46 4.32
CA LYS A 427 -5.60 -19.08 3.19
C LYS A 427 -6.92 -19.85 3.12
N TRP A 428 -7.06 -20.99 3.82
CA TRP A 428 -8.34 -21.71 3.96
C TRP A 428 -9.07 -21.40 5.28
N GLY A 429 -8.47 -20.59 6.17
CA GLY A 429 -8.96 -20.39 7.54
C GLY A 429 -9.88 -19.18 7.75
N VAL A 430 -10.05 -18.31 6.76
CA VAL A 430 -10.91 -17.13 6.86
C VAL A 430 -11.87 -17.14 5.67
N GLY A 431 -12.88 -18.01 5.73
CA GLY A 431 -14.00 -17.98 4.80
C GLY A 431 -14.46 -19.28 4.17
N GLU A 432 -14.35 -20.44 4.82
CA GLU A 432 -15.19 -21.61 4.48
C GLU A 432 -15.65 -22.36 5.75
N CYS A 433 -16.64 -21.79 6.43
CA CYS A 433 -17.74 -22.60 6.96
C CYS A 433 -18.69 -22.90 5.79
N THR A 434 -18.20 -23.60 4.77
CA THR A 434 -19.05 -24.16 3.72
C THR A 434 -19.11 -25.65 3.97
N ILE A 435 -20.31 -26.09 4.28
CA ILE A 435 -20.72 -27.46 4.55
C ILE A 435 -20.22 -28.36 3.40
N ARG A 436 -19.08 -29.04 3.59
CA ARG A 436 -18.76 -30.24 2.84
C ARG A 436 -19.28 -31.41 3.64
N GLY A 437 -20.52 -31.77 3.35
CA GLY A 437 -21.17 -32.96 3.88
C GLY A 437 -20.39 -34.21 3.46
N SER A 438 -19.62 -34.76 4.37
CA SER A 438 -19.22 -36.17 4.42
C SER A 438 -18.32 -36.42 5.64
N SER A 439 -18.85 -36.28 6.86
CA SER A 439 -18.33 -37.02 8.03
C SER A 439 -19.26 -37.01 9.25
N VAL A 440 -20.29 -36.14 9.28
CA VAL A 440 -21.27 -36.12 10.39
C VAL A 440 -22.20 -37.36 10.39
N ALA A 441 -22.32 -38.07 9.26
CA ALA A 441 -23.07 -39.34 9.19
C ALA A 441 -22.32 -40.54 9.81
N GLN A 442 -21.00 -40.47 10.02
CA GLN A 442 -20.24 -41.55 10.66
C GLN A 442 -20.05 -41.37 12.16
N TRP A 443 -20.41 -40.21 12.71
CA TRP A 443 -20.25 -39.90 14.13
C TRP A 443 -21.54 -40.09 14.96
N ILE A 444 -22.67 -40.38 14.32
CA ILE A 444 -23.96 -40.60 14.98
C ILE A 444 -24.30 -42.11 15.12
N GLU A 445 -23.62 -43.00 14.39
CA GLU A 445 -23.91 -44.45 14.42
C GLU A 445 -23.10 -45.27 15.45
N GLN A 446 -22.16 -44.65 16.17
CA GLN A 446 -21.41 -45.34 17.24
C GLN A 446 -21.85 -45.03 18.67
N ARG A 447 -22.97 -44.32 18.87
CA ARG A 447 -23.52 -44.00 20.20
C ARG A 447 -24.74 -44.84 20.62
N GLN A 448 -25.02 -45.96 19.95
CA GLN A 448 -26.17 -46.83 20.25
C GLN A 448 -25.87 -48.25 20.75
N LEU A 449 -24.63 -48.66 21.00
CA LEU A 449 -24.38 -49.95 21.66
C LEU A 449 -23.48 -49.77 22.88
N GLY A 450 -24.09 -49.92 24.05
CA GLY A 450 -23.47 -49.75 25.35
C GLY A 450 -22.43 -50.82 25.70
N GLY A 451 -21.42 -50.41 26.46
CA GLY A 451 -20.43 -51.29 27.08
C GLY A 451 -19.34 -50.48 27.80
N PRO A 452 -18.85 -50.92 28.98
CA PRO A 452 -18.27 -50.03 29.99
C PRO A 452 -16.77 -49.75 29.84
N VAL A 453 -16.40 -48.65 30.49
CA VAL A 453 -15.09 -48.10 30.82
C VAL A 453 -14.01 -49.16 31.14
N GLY A 454 -12.85 -49.06 30.46
CA GLY A 454 -11.63 -49.81 30.77
C GLY A 454 -10.38 -48.96 30.52
N ARG A 455 -9.49 -48.93 31.52
CA ARG A 455 -8.19 -48.22 31.57
C ARG A 455 -7.14 -48.86 30.63
N ALA A 456 -5.98 -48.18 30.58
CA ALA A 456 -4.64 -48.69 30.23
C ALA A 456 -4.30 -48.69 28.73
N LEU A 457 -3.08 -48.46 28.25
CA LEU A 457 -1.75 -48.20 28.83
C LEU A 457 -0.85 -47.75 27.65
N CYS A 458 0.22 -47.02 27.93
CA CYS A 458 1.37 -46.86 27.04
C CYS A 458 1.90 -48.22 26.55
N LEU A 459 2.41 -48.29 25.31
CA LEU A 459 3.72 -48.87 24.99
C LEU A 459 4.10 -48.70 23.51
N GLU A 460 5.41 -48.65 23.32
CA GLU A 460 6.21 -48.30 22.16
C GLU A 460 6.23 -49.32 21.01
N SER A 461 6.77 -48.82 19.90
CA SER A 461 7.77 -49.45 19.01
C SER A 461 7.33 -50.31 17.83
N GLY A 462 7.86 -49.89 16.68
CA GLY A 462 7.76 -50.44 15.33
C GLY A 462 8.26 -49.37 14.36
#